data_AF-A0A0R3WR77-F1
#
_entry.id   AF-A0A0R3WR77-F1
#
_cell.length_a   1.000
_cell.length_b   1.000
_cell.length_c   1.000
_cell.angle_alpha   90.00
_cell.angle_beta   90.00
_cell.angle_gamma   90.00
#
_symmetry.space_group_name_H-M   'P 1'
#
loop_
_entity.id
_entity.type
_entity.pdbx_description
1 polymer ?
#
loop_
_entity_poly.entity_id
_entity_poly.type
_entity_poly.pdbx_seq_one_letter_code
_entity_poly.pdbx_strand_id
1 'polypeptide(L)'
;MTMENFDEKLAGMSKSELDDLFNDDEKIRKMVMESPTVKKLKADKNRLRKSNQQKAIENLSHEPEMERVKAELTLAHHKFNEALKEYSNYKSKLDEIRGSFSIQTMLALMKVANSEEDEMSEQLQKKFMKEQIALDDFLSEMFTLRKSFNLRRIKIEKLSEMENSAGGHHSQPRSSSSCSPYPSAGRRHDPYPGL
;
A
#
# COMPACT_ATOMS: atom_id res chain seq x y z
N MET A 1 -30.04 -38.25 -30.95
CA MET A 1 -29.48 -38.19 -32.31
C MET A 1 -30.42 -38.98 -33.20
N THR A 2 -31.14 -38.31 -34.10
CA THR A 2 -31.92 -39.00 -35.13
C THR A 2 -30.91 -39.65 -36.08
N MET A 3 -30.78 -40.98 -36.02
CA MET A 3 -30.12 -41.75 -37.07
C MET A 3 -30.90 -41.45 -38.36
N GLU A 4 -30.22 -40.88 -39.36
CA GLU A 4 -30.85 -40.55 -40.63
C GLU A 4 -31.32 -41.83 -41.33
N ASN A 5 -32.53 -41.77 -41.92
CA ASN A 5 -33.08 -42.85 -42.75
C ASN A 5 -32.33 -42.93 -44.08
N PHE A 6 -31.09 -43.41 -44.06
CA PHE A 6 -30.41 -43.86 -45.29
C PHE A 6 -31.24 -44.93 -46.01
N ASP A 7 -32.07 -45.66 -45.25
CA ASP A 7 -33.02 -46.66 -45.72
C ASP A 7 -33.97 -46.14 -46.81
N GLU A 8 -34.54 -44.94 -46.68
CA GLU A 8 -35.44 -44.37 -47.70
C GLU A 8 -34.70 -44.01 -48.98
N LYS A 9 -33.45 -43.55 -48.86
CA LYS A 9 -32.62 -43.14 -50.00
C LYS A 9 -32.05 -44.36 -50.74
N LEU A 10 -31.72 -45.42 -50.01
CA LEU A 10 -31.26 -46.70 -50.55
C LEU A 10 -32.40 -47.49 -51.19
N ALA A 11 -33.61 -47.43 -50.63
CA ALA A 11 -34.81 -48.07 -51.19
C ALA A 11 -35.24 -47.49 -52.56
N GLY A 12 -34.86 -46.25 -52.86
CA GLY A 12 -35.16 -45.58 -54.14
C GLY A 12 -34.16 -45.83 -55.27
N MET A 13 -33.07 -46.56 -55.02
CA MET A 13 -32.01 -46.84 -56.00
C MET A 13 -32.21 -48.19 -56.69
N SER A 14 -31.81 -48.30 -57.95
CA SER A 14 -31.84 -49.55 -58.71
C SER A 14 -30.73 -50.51 -58.30
N LYS A 15 -30.87 -51.81 -58.62
CA LYS A 15 -29.87 -52.84 -58.30
C LYS A 15 -28.47 -52.51 -58.84
N SER A 16 -28.38 -51.92 -60.03
CA SER A 16 -27.09 -51.52 -60.62
C SER A 16 -26.45 -50.38 -59.85
N GLU A 17 -27.24 -49.40 -59.41
CA GLU A 17 -26.75 -48.26 -58.62
C GLU A 17 -26.32 -48.67 -57.21
N LEU A 18 -27.00 -49.66 -56.61
CA LEU A 18 -26.60 -50.26 -55.33
C LEU A 18 -25.28 -51.03 -55.44
N ASP A 19 -25.09 -51.80 -56.51
CA ASP A 19 -23.84 -52.55 -56.75
C ASP A 19 -22.68 -51.58 -57.04
N ASP A 20 -22.92 -50.53 -57.81
CA ASP A 20 -21.97 -49.45 -58.05
C ASP A 20 -21.63 -48.63 -56.81
N LEU A 21 -22.56 -48.51 -55.86
CA LEU A 21 -22.35 -47.84 -54.57
C LEU A 21 -21.60 -48.76 -53.61
N PHE A 22 -21.94 -50.07 -53.59
CA PHE A 22 -21.30 -51.06 -52.74
C PHE A 22 -19.83 -51.28 -53.08
N ASN A 23 -19.48 -51.21 -54.38
CA ASN A 23 -18.12 -51.39 -54.86
C ASN A 23 -17.28 -50.09 -54.86
N ASP A 24 -17.84 -48.94 -54.46
CA ASP A 24 -17.15 -47.64 -54.43
C ASP A 24 -17.32 -46.92 -53.07
N ASP A 25 -16.34 -47.15 -52.20
CA ASP A 25 -16.24 -46.51 -50.88
C ASP A 25 -16.30 -44.98 -50.93
N GLU A 26 -15.78 -44.34 -51.99
CA GLU A 26 -15.79 -42.88 -52.09
C GLU A 26 -17.19 -42.34 -52.37
N LYS A 27 -18.03 -43.08 -53.12
CA LYS A 27 -19.45 -42.75 -53.27
C LYS A 27 -20.20 -42.90 -51.95
N ILE A 28 -19.90 -43.94 -51.16
CA ILE A 28 -20.48 -44.11 -49.82
C ILE A 28 -20.07 -42.95 -48.91
N ARG A 29 -18.77 -42.60 -48.86
CA ARG A 29 -18.26 -41.45 -48.10
C ARG A 29 -18.91 -40.14 -48.53
N LYS A 30 -19.07 -39.91 -49.83
CA LYS A 30 -19.73 -38.72 -50.38
C LYS A 30 -21.19 -38.66 -49.96
N MET A 31 -21.92 -39.78 -50.01
CA MET A 31 -23.31 -39.86 -49.55
C MET A 31 -23.45 -39.50 -48.07
N VAL A 32 -22.54 -39.99 -47.22
CA VAL A 32 -22.50 -39.66 -45.79
C VAL A 32 -22.12 -38.19 -45.57
N MET A 33 -21.14 -37.66 -46.30
CA MET A 33 -20.74 -36.24 -46.20
C MET A 33 -21.83 -35.28 -46.67
N GLU A 34 -22.67 -35.71 -47.61
CA GLU A 34 -23.79 -34.95 -48.12
C GLU A 34 -25.02 -35.01 -47.22
N SER A 35 -25.00 -35.84 -46.18
CA SER A 35 -26.11 -36.00 -45.27
C SER A 35 -26.40 -34.71 -44.49
N PRO A 36 -27.68 -34.37 -44.25
CA PRO A 36 -28.07 -33.19 -43.48
C PRO A 36 -27.38 -33.07 -42.11
N THR A 37 -27.18 -34.19 -41.42
CA THR A 37 -26.56 -34.28 -40.11
C THR A 37 -25.07 -33.96 -40.16
N VAL A 38 -24.32 -34.56 -41.11
CA VAL A 38 -22.89 -34.29 -41.27
C VAL A 38 -22.66 -32.86 -41.77
N LYS A 39 -23.51 -32.36 -42.68
CA LYS A 39 -23.50 -30.94 -43.10
C LYS A 39 -23.76 -30.00 -41.94
N LYS A 40 -24.78 -30.27 -41.10
CA LYS A 40 -25.10 -29.48 -39.91
C LYS A 40 -23.94 -29.48 -38.92
N LEU A 41 -23.36 -30.65 -38.65
CA LEU A 41 -22.21 -30.78 -37.75
C LEU A 41 -20.98 -30.01 -38.27
N LYS A 42 -20.71 -30.06 -39.58
CA LYS A 42 -19.64 -29.27 -40.21
C LYS A 42 -19.91 -27.77 -40.13
N ALA A 43 -21.16 -27.35 -40.32
CA ALA A 43 -21.58 -25.96 -40.18
C ALA A 43 -21.43 -25.48 -38.73
N ASP A 44 -21.89 -26.26 -37.76
CA ASP A 44 -21.78 -25.97 -36.33
C ASP A 44 -20.30 -25.92 -35.90
N LYS A 45 -19.45 -26.86 -36.36
CA LYS A 45 -18.00 -26.83 -36.13
C LYS A 45 -17.38 -25.54 -36.65
N ASN A 46 -17.73 -25.13 -37.88
CA ASN A 46 -17.20 -23.91 -38.48
C ASN A 46 -17.69 -22.66 -37.73
N ARG A 47 -18.96 -22.65 -37.30
CA ARG A 47 -19.53 -21.56 -36.47
C ARG A 47 -18.78 -21.44 -35.15
N LEU A 48 -18.57 -22.55 -34.44
CA LEU A 48 -17.84 -22.59 -33.17
C LEU A 48 -16.38 -22.18 -33.36
N ARG A 49 -15.72 -22.66 -34.41
CA ARG A 49 -14.34 -22.27 -34.72
C ARG A 49 -14.21 -20.77 -34.97
N LYS A 50 -15.11 -20.18 -35.77
CA LYS A 50 -15.15 -18.74 -36.00
C LYS A 50 -15.42 -17.96 -34.72
N SER A 51 -16.36 -18.43 -33.89
CA SER A 51 -16.67 -17.80 -32.60
C SER A 51 -15.49 -17.85 -31.63
N ASN A 52 -14.82 -19.00 -31.51
CA ASN A 52 -13.64 -19.13 -30.67
C ASN A 52 -12.49 -18.24 -31.17
N GLN A 53 -12.26 -18.19 -32.49
CA GLN A 53 -11.27 -17.31 -33.08
C GLN A 53 -11.57 -15.83 -32.80
N GLN A 54 -12.84 -15.41 -32.93
CA GLN A 54 -13.23 -14.04 -32.61
C GLN A 54 -12.98 -13.70 -31.14
N LYS A 55 -13.33 -14.61 -30.22
CA LYS A 55 -13.07 -14.43 -28.78
C LYS A 55 -11.57 -14.39 -28.47
N ALA A 56 -10.76 -15.20 -29.15
CA ALA A 56 -9.32 -15.17 -28.98
C ALA A 56 -8.74 -13.82 -29.45
N ILE A 57 -9.19 -13.31 -30.59
CA ILE A 57 -8.78 -12.00 -31.11
C ILE A 57 -9.19 -10.89 -30.13
N GLU A 58 -10.43 -10.91 -29.64
CA GLU A 58 -10.93 -9.93 -28.68
C GLU A 58 -10.13 -9.97 -27.37
N ASN A 59 -9.90 -11.16 -26.81
CA ASN A 59 -9.07 -11.32 -25.60
C ASN A 59 -7.64 -10.77 -25.80
N LEU A 60 -7.01 -11.07 -26.94
CA LEU A 60 -5.68 -10.54 -27.27
C LEU A 60 -5.70 -9.02 -27.47
N SER A 61 -6.82 -8.44 -27.93
CA SER A 61 -6.94 -6.99 -28.09
C SER A 61 -6.96 -6.23 -26.75
N HIS A 62 -7.30 -6.90 -25.66
CA HIS A 62 -7.32 -6.31 -24.32
C HIS A 62 -5.95 -6.35 -23.61
N GLU A 63 -5.05 -7.24 -24.01
CA GLU A 63 -3.70 -7.36 -23.47
C GLU A 63 -2.89 -6.04 -23.47
N PRO A 64 -2.84 -5.25 -24.56
CA PRO A 64 -2.05 -4.01 -24.56
C PRO A 64 -2.56 -2.98 -23.55
N GLU A 65 -3.88 -2.85 -23.40
CA GLU A 65 -4.46 -1.92 -22.43
C GLU A 65 -4.23 -2.40 -20.99
N MET A 66 -4.34 -3.71 -20.76
CA MET A 66 -4.04 -4.30 -19.46
C MET A 66 -2.58 -4.05 -19.05
N GLU A 67 -1.64 -4.25 -19.98
CA GLU A 67 -0.21 -4.03 -19.69
C GLU A 67 0.09 -2.53 -19.49
N ARG A 68 -0.57 -1.65 -20.24
CA ARG A 68 -0.47 -0.19 -20.03
C ARG A 68 -0.91 0.20 -18.61
N VAL A 69 -2.11 -0.22 -18.20
CA VAL A 69 -2.66 0.11 -16.87
C VAL A 69 -1.81 -0.49 -15.76
N LYS A 70 -1.32 -1.72 -15.94
CA LYS A 70 -0.42 -2.38 -14.98
C LYS A 70 0.92 -1.65 -14.85
N ALA A 71 1.50 -1.18 -15.96
CA ALA A 71 2.72 -0.38 -15.94
C ALA A 71 2.50 0.97 -15.22
N GLU A 72 1.39 1.65 -15.50
CA GLU A 72 1.02 2.90 -14.82
C GLU A 72 0.81 2.71 -13.33
N LEU A 73 0.10 1.65 -12.92
CA LEU A 73 -0.10 1.31 -11.52
C LEU A 73 1.23 1.03 -10.82
N THR A 74 2.12 0.27 -11.47
CA THR A 74 3.44 -0.07 -10.92
C THR A 74 4.28 1.21 -10.72
N LEU A 75 4.25 2.12 -11.69
CA LEU A 75 4.97 3.39 -11.62
C LEU A 75 4.38 4.32 -10.55
N ALA A 76 3.06 4.40 -10.43
CA ALA A 76 2.40 5.18 -9.38
C ALA A 76 2.71 4.62 -7.99
N HIS A 77 2.70 3.29 -7.85
CA HIS A 77 3.06 2.62 -6.60
C HIS A 77 4.52 2.85 -6.22
N HIS A 78 5.43 2.81 -7.21
CA HIS A 78 6.84 3.13 -6.98
C HIS A 78 7.02 4.57 -6.48
N LYS A 79 6.44 5.56 -7.18
CA LYS A 79 6.48 6.97 -6.76
C LYS A 79 5.90 7.19 -5.35
N PHE A 80 4.80 6.51 -5.04
CA PHE A 80 4.21 6.57 -3.71
C PHE A 80 5.17 6.06 -2.64
N ASN A 81 5.83 4.92 -2.87
CA ASN A 81 6.79 4.35 -1.93
C ASN A 81 8.04 5.23 -1.75
N GLU A 82 8.51 5.87 -2.82
CA GLU A 82 9.60 6.86 -2.74
C GLU A 82 9.20 8.06 -1.88
N ALA A 83 8.03 8.64 -2.13
CA ALA A 83 7.50 9.75 -1.33
C ALA A 83 7.27 9.34 0.14
N LEU A 84 6.80 8.12 0.39
CA LEU A 84 6.63 7.58 1.74
C LEU A 84 7.98 7.44 2.46
N LYS A 85 9.02 7.00 1.75
CA LYS A 85 10.38 6.91 2.30
C LYS A 85 10.94 8.29 2.62
N GLU A 86 10.76 9.26 1.74
CA GLU A 86 11.15 10.66 2.00
C GLU A 86 10.42 11.22 3.22
N TYR A 87 9.10 11.04 3.28
CA TYR A 87 8.29 11.43 4.43
C TYR A 87 8.80 10.79 5.73
N SER A 88 9.08 9.48 5.72
CA SER A 88 9.61 8.78 6.88
C SER A 88 10.95 9.37 7.32
N ASN A 89 11.84 9.69 6.38
CA ASN A 89 13.14 10.31 6.70
C ASN A 89 12.95 11.69 7.34
N TYR A 90 12.08 12.53 6.79
CA TYR A 90 11.77 13.85 7.37
C TYR A 90 11.13 13.71 8.75
N LYS A 91 10.23 12.73 8.92
CA LYS A 91 9.56 12.45 10.19
C LYS A 91 10.58 12.02 11.26
N SER A 92 11.50 11.11 10.94
CA SER A 92 12.56 10.70 11.86
C SER A 92 13.46 11.87 12.26
N LYS A 93 13.86 12.73 11.31
CA LYS A 93 14.63 13.95 11.62
C LYS A 93 13.85 14.91 12.52
N LEU A 94 12.56 15.10 12.25
CA LEU A 94 11.70 15.95 13.07
C LEU A 94 11.56 15.39 14.50
N ASP A 95 11.40 14.07 14.64
CA ASP A 95 11.28 13.42 15.94
C ASP A 95 12.61 13.46 16.72
N GLU A 96 13.76 13.38 16.05
CA GLU A 96 15.08 13.60 16.66
C GLU A 96 15.23 15.04 17.20
N ILE A 97 14.84 16.04 16.40
CA ILE A 97 14.84 17.44 16.85
C ILE A 97 13.85 17.62 18.01
N ARG A 98 12.65 17.04 17.93
CA ARG A 98 11.66 17.12 19.01
C ARG A 98 12.14 16.44 20.29
N GLY A 99 12.86 15.33 20.20
CA GLY A 99 13.43 14.62 21.34
C GLY A 99 14.58 15.38 21.98
N SER A 100 15.50 15.92 21.18
CA SER A 100 16.65 16.71 21.66
C SER A 100 16.24 18.06 22.23
N PHE A 101 15.24 18.71 21.66
CA PHE A 101 14.70 20.00 22.10
C PHE A 101 13.37 19.89 22.84
N SER A 102 13.11 18.75 23.51
CA SER A 102 11.91 18.63 24.33
C SER A 102 11.96 19.63 25.48
N ILE A 103 10.81 20.23 25.82
CA ILE A 103 10.70 21.19 26.95
C ILE A 103 11.19 20.54 28.24
N GLN A 104 10.94 19.24 28.41
CA GLN A 104 11.41 18.42 29.54
C GLN A 104 12.93 18.34 29.60
N THR A 105 13.56 17.99 28.48
CA THR A 105 15.03 17.91 28.37
C THR A 105 15.66 19.27 28.69
N MET A 106 15.12 20.35 28.13
CA MET A 106 15.61 21.71 28.37
C MET A 106 15.44 22.10 29.84
N LEU A 107 14.30 21.82 30.47
CA LEU A 107 14.08 22.07 31.89
C LEU A 107 15.06 21.32 32.78
N ALA A 108 15.29 20.03 32.50
CA ALA A 108 16.25 19.23 33.25
C ALA A 108 17.67 19.82 33.17
N LEU A 109 18.15 20.13 31.95
CA LEU A 109 19.46 20.75 31.74
C LEU A 109 19.58 22.12 32.43
N MET A 110 18.54 22.95 32.35
CA MET A 110 18.55 24.26 33.02
C MET A 110 18.58 24.11 34.55
N LYS A 111 17.84 23.15 35.12
CA LYS A 111 17.86 22.87 36.56
C LYS A 111 19.23 22.42 37.03
N VAL A 112 19.90 21.54 36.28
CA VAL A 112 21.28 21.10 36.55
C VAL A 112 22.22 22.31 36.56
N ALA A 113 22.25 23.11 35.48
CA ALA A 113 23.11 24.29 35.41
C ALA A 113 22.80 25.34 36.50
N ASN A 114 21.55 25.44 36.94
CA ASN A 114 21.17 26.32 38.04
C ASN A 114 21.68 25.81 39.40
N SER A 115 21.66 24.49 39.62
CA SER A 115 22.25 23.85 40.80
C SER A 115 23.77 24.05 40.84
N GLU A 116 24.44 23.87 39.70
CA GLU A 116 25.88 24.10 39.55
C GLU A 116 26.28 25.55 39.91
N GLU A 117 25.50 26.54 39.48
CA GLU A 117 25.76 27.95 39.85
C GLU A 117 25.54 28.23 41.33
N ASP A 118 24.57 27.56 41.98
CA ASP A 118 24.36 27.69 43.42
C ASP A 118 25.53 27.09 44.21
N GLU A 119 26.01 25.91 43.79
CA GLU A 119 27.22 25.28 44.34
C GLU A 119 28.46 26.15 44.13
N MET A 120 28.65 26.74 42.95
CA MET A 120 29.74 27.69 42.68
C MET A 120 29.66 28.91 43.59
N SER A 121 28.45 29.42 43.85
CA SER A 121 28.22 30.53 44.76
C SER A 121 28.57 30.17 46.21
N GLU A 122 28.21 28.97 46.69
CA GLU A 122 28.62 28.48 48.00
C GLU A 122 30.14 28.31 48.10
N GLN A 123 30.78 27.79 47.06
CA GLN A 123 32.24 27.65 47.02
C GLN A 123 32.93 29.02 47.08
N LEU A 124 32.41 30.01 46.35
CA LEU A 124 32.91 31.38 46.40
C LEU A 124 32.76 31.99 47.80
N GLN A 125 31.62 31.76 48.46
CA GLN A 125 31.41 32.20 49.84
C GLN A 125 32.39 31.51 50.80
N LYS A 126 32.63 30.21 50.66
CA LYS A 126 33.62 29.47 51.46
C LYS A 126 35.05 29.99 51.26
N LYS A 127 35.43 30.38 50.03
CA LYS A 127 36.74 31.00 49.75
C LYS A 127 36.88 32.35 50.44
N PHE A 128 35.84 33.19 50.40
CA PHE A 128 35.83 34.49 51.06
C PHE A 128 35.97 34.37 52.59
N MET A 129 35.23 33.44 53.22
CA MET A 129 35.32 33.19 54.67
C MET A 129 36.69 32.66 55.13
N LYS A 130 37.46 32.08 54.21
CA LYS A 130 38.85 31.63 54.45
C LYS A 130 39.89 32.70 54.09
N GLU A 131 39.44 33.92 53.79
CA GLU A 131 40.27 35.05 53.36
C GLU A 131 41.13 34.74 52.11
N GLN A 132 40.66 33.83 51.24
CA GLN A 132 41.38 33.41 50.02
C GLN A 132 41.12 34.31 48.81
N ILE A 133 40.18 35.24 48.92
CA ILE A 133 39.78 36.18 47.87
C ILE A 133 39.50 37.55 48.52
N ALA A 134 39.85 38.63 47.82
CA ALA A 134 39.58 39.99 48.27
C ALA A 134 38.08 40.32 48.23
N LEU A 135 37.66 41.31 49.03
CA LEU A 135 36.26 41.71 49.12
C LEU A 135 35.70 42.18 47.76
N ASP A 136 36.45 43.01 47.04
CA ASP A 136 35.98 43.58 45.76
C ASP A 136 35.79 42.50 44.69
N ASP A 137 36.73 41.54 44.61
CA ASP A 137 36.65 40.40 43.70
C ASP A 137 35.48 39.48 44.06
N PHE A 138 35.30 39.20 45.36
CA PHE A 138 34.15 38.44 45.84
C PHE A 138 32.82 39.09 45.44
N LEU A 139 32.66 40.39 45.65
CA LEU A 139 31.43 41.10 45.33
C LEU A 139 31.14 41.08 43.82
N SER A 140 32.17 41.26 42.99
CA SER A 140 32.06 41.22 41.52
C SER A 140 31.63 39.85 41.00
N GLU A 141 32.31 38.79 41.45
CA GLU A 141 32.01 37.41 41.05
C GLU A 141 30.66 36.94 41.59
N MET A 142 30.36 37.24 42.86
CA MET A 142 29.12 36.83 43.52
C MET A 142 27.90 37.51 42.90
N PHE A 143 28.00 38.80 42.57
CA PHE A 143 26.95 39.52 41.87
C PHE A 143 26.66 38.89 40.51
N THR A 144 27.70 38.55 39.75
CA THR A 144 27.57 37.94 38.42
C THR A 144 26.93 36.56 38.50
N LEU A 145 27.39 35.71 39.42
CA LEU A 145 26.80 34.38 39.67
C LEU A 145 25.34 34.47 40.08
N ARG A 146 25.01 35.31 41.08
CA ARG A 146 23.63 35.44 41.56
C ARG A 146 22.71 36.07 40.53
N LYS A 147 23.20 36.97 39.68
CA LYS A 147 22.43 37.50 38.56
C LYS A 147 22.07 36.40 37.55
N SER A 148 23.06 35.57 37.17
CA SER A 148 22.84 34.43 36.26
C SER A 148 21.86 33.41 36.86
N PHE A 149 22.06 33.03 38.12
CA PHE A 149 21.23 32.08 38.85
C PHE A 149 19.77 32.55 38.90
N ASN A 150 19.52 33.79 39.32
CA ASN A 150 18.17 34.32 39.41
C ASN A 150 17.50 34.42 38.03
N LEU A 151 18.25 34.80 37.00
CA LEU A 151 17.73 34.82 35.64
C LEU A 151 17.34 33.43 35.15
N ARG A 152 18.17 32.40 35.42
CA ARG A 152 17.86 31.02 35.04
C ARG A 152 16.71 30.45 35.86
N ARG A 153 16.62 30.75 37.16
CA ARG A 153 15.48 30.38 38.03
C ARG A 153 14.14 30.86 37.46
N ILE A 154 14.06 32.14 37.06
CA ILE A 154 12.85 32.72 36.45
C ILE A 154 12.55 32.02 35.11
N LYS A 155 13.57 31.75 34.28
CA LYS A 155 13.36 31.03 33.02
C LYS A 155 12.86 29.60 33.23
N ILE A 156 13.37 28.89 34.24
CA ILE A 156 12.90 27.55 34.61
C ILE A 156 11.43 27.60 35.04
N GLU A 157 11.04 28.56 35.87
CA GLU A 157 9.65 28.74 36.32
C GLU A 157 8.72 28.96 35.11
N LYS A 158 9.07 29.89 34.21
CA LYS A 158 8.28 30.16 33.00
C LYS A 158 8.22 28.98 32.04
N LEU A 159 9.32 28.26 31.87
CA LEU A 159 9.34 27.08 31.02
C LEU A 159 8.52 25.93 31.62
N SER A 160 8.49 25.79 32.95
CA SER A 160 7.66 24.82 33.66
C SER A 160 6.17 25.15 33.59
N GLU A 161 5.79 26.43 33.66
CA GLU A 161 4.41 26.90 33.42
C GLU A 161 3.94 26.52 32.00
N MET A 162 4.80 26.71 30.99
CA MET A 162 4.51 26.34 29.60
C MET A 162 4.36 24.83 29.43
N GLU A 163 5.20 24.02 30.08
CA GLU A 163 5.08 22.55 30.05
C GLU A 163 3.74 22.08 30.63
N ASN A 164 3.36 22.59 31.79
CA ASN A 164 2.12 22.24 32.48
C ASN A 164 0.87 22.69 31.70
N SER A 165 0.96 23.85 31.04
CA SER A 165 -0.12 24.39 30.20
C SER A 165 -0.26 23.63 28.88
N ALA A 166 0.84 23.17 28.28
CA ALA A 166 0.84 22.34 27.08
C ALA A 166 0.32 20.91 27.35
N GLY A 167 0.55 20.37 28.54
CA GLY A 167 0.04 19.06 28.97
C GLY A 167 -1.48 19.00 29.15
N GLY A 168 -2.16 20.14 29.35
CA GLY A 168 -3.61 20.21 29.53
C GLY A 168 -4.44 20.24 28.25
N HIS A 169 -3.81 20.44 27.08
CA HIS A 169 -4.51 20.60 25.78
C HIS A 169 -4.06 19.62 24.70
N HIS A 170 -3.31 18.57 25.06
CA HIS A 170 -3.04 17.45 24.16
C HIS A 170 -4.23 16.48 24.18
N SER A 171 -5.33 16.89 23.55
CA SER A 171 -6.29 15.93 23.03
C SER A 171 -5.51 14.99 22.11
N GLN A 172 -5.28 13.76 22.58
CA GLN A 172 -4.78 12.68 21.73
C GLN A 172 -5.59 12.70 20.43
N PRO A 173 -4.98 12.76 19.24
CA PRO A 173 -5.71 12.38 18.05
C PRO A 173 -6.09 10.92 18.27
N ARG A 174 -7.39 10.66 18.47
CA ARG A 174 -7.94 9.31 18.51
C ARG A 174 -7.37 8.61 17.28
N SER A 175 -6.63 7.54 17.50
CA SER A 175 -6.22 6.62 16.46
C SER A 175 -7.48 6.04 15.82
N SER A 176 -8.00 6.67 14.78
CA SER A 176 -9.01 6.07 13.91
C SER A 176 -8.30 5.08 12.99
N SER A 177 -7.90 3.95 13.56
CA SER A 177 -7.29 2.83 12.85
C SER A 177 -8.31 1.70 12.69
N SER A 178 -9.13 1.80 11.65
CA SER A 178 -9.46 0.66 10.78
C SER A 178 -10.13 1.16 9.50
N CYS A 179 -9.40 1.97 8.72
CA CYS A 179 -9.70 2.08 7.30
C CYS A 179 -9.15 0.81 6.63
N SER A 180 -9.97 -0.23 6.62
CA SER A 180 -9.69 -1.44 5.86
C SER A 180 -9.97 -1.14 4.37
N PRO A 181 -9.04 -1.37 3.44
CA PRO A 181 -9.17 -0.91 2.05
C PRO A 181 -10.07 -1.79 1.17
N TYR A 182 -10.83 -2.72 1.77
CA TYR A 182 -11.68 -3.63 1.00
C TYR A 182 -13.16 -3.29 1.17
N PRO A 183 -13.87 -2.98 0.07
CA PRO A 183 -15.32 -3.00 0.10
C PRO A 183 -15.76 -4.46 0.32
N SER A 184 -16.50 -4.71 1.40
CA SER A 184 -17.21 -5.97 1.61
C SER A 184 -18.34 -6.05 0.58
N ALA A 185 -17.97 -6.45 -0.63
CA ALA A 185 -18.92 -6.83 -1.66
C ALA A 185 -19.45 -8.21 -1.28
N GLY A 186 -20.71 -8.25 -0.82
CA GLY A 186 -21.46 -9.47 -0.66
C GLY A 186 -21.45 -10.26 -1.97
N ARG A 187 -20.63 -11.30 -2.05
CA ARG A 187 -20.70 -12.28 -3.12
C ARG A 187 -21.57 -13.43 -2.64
N ARG A 188 -22.82 -13.46 -3.11
CA ARG A 188 -23.53 -14.71 -3.32
C ARG A 188 -22.72 -15.48 -4.37
N HIS A 189 -22.15 -16.59 -3.93
CA HIS A 189 -21.44 -17.51 -4.79
C HIS A 189 -22.49 -18.31 -5.56
N ASP A 190 -22.76 -17.92 -6.81
CA ASP A 190 -23.37 -18.84 -7.77
C ASP A 190 -22.27 -19.78 -8.26
N PRO A 191 -22.43 -21.11 -8.17
CA PRO A 191 -21.47 -22.04 -8.74
C PRO A 191 -21.59 -22.03 -10.26
N TYR A 192 -20.46 -21.84 -10.95
CA TYR A 192 -20.37 -22.11 -12.38
C TYR A 192 -20.78 -23.57 -12.68
N PRO A 193 -21.60 -23.82 -13.71
CA PRO A 193 -21.88 -25.18 -14.16
C PRO A 193 -20.61 -25.74 -14.81
N GLY A 194 -20.08 -26.80 -14.21
CA GLY A 194 -18.97 -27.59 -14.73
C GLY A 194 -19.34 -28.35 -16.01
N LEU A 195 -18.27 -28.75 -16.70
CA LEU A 195 -18.15 -29.57 -17.91
C LEU A 195 -19.14 -30.73 -18.01
#